data_AF-A0A963HAI0-F1
#
_entry.id   AF-A0A963HAI0-F1
#
_cell.length_a   1.000
_cell.length_b   1.000
_cell.length_c   1.000
_cell.angle_alpha   90.00
_cell.angle_beta   90.00
_cell.angle_gamma   90.00
#
_symmetry.space_group_name_H-M   'P 1'
#
loop_
_entity.id
_entity.type
_entity.pdbx_description
1 polymer ?
#
loop_
_entity_poly.entity_id
_entity_poly.type
_entity_poly.pdbx_seq_one_letter_code
_entity_poly.pdbx_strand_id
1 'polypeptide(L)' 'VVDGEMHRVFNCGIGMVAVVARESVQQALQVLHDAGEPAMVIGSIKPRSEGEAPTVVV' A
#
# COMPACT_ATOMS: atom_id res chain seq x y z
N VAL A 1 15.54 -14.46 -9.68
CA VAL A 1 14.07 -14.29 -9.85
C VAL A 1 13.88 -12.88 -10.36
N VAL A 2 13.16 -12.71 -11.46
CA VAL A 2 12.87 -11.38 -12.02
C VAL A 2 12.03 -10.64 -10.97
N ASP A 3 12.46 -9.45 -10.54
CA ASP A 3 11.81 -8.68 -9.43
C ASP A 3 10.28 -8.58 -9.57
N GLY A 4 9.76 -8.60 -10.80
CA GLY A 4 8.31 -8.56 -11.07
C GLY A 4 7.51 -9.80 -10.65
N GLU A 5 8.13 -10.97 -10.48
CA GLU A 5 7.42 -12.19 -10.02
C GLU A 5 7.22 -12.20 -8.50
N MET A 6 8.16 -11.65 -7.74
CA MET A 6 8.10 -11.67 -6.27
C MET A 6 6.85 -10.94 -5.75
N HIS A 7 6.53 -9.76 -6.29
CA HIS A 7 5.35 -8.97 -5.91
C HIS A 7 4.01 -9.56 -6.36
N ARG A 8 4.01 -10.57 -7.24
CA ARG A 8 2.80 -11.26 -7.70
C ARG A 8 2.49 -12.52 -6.90
N VAL A 9 3.50 -13.06 -6.20
CA VAL A 9 3.43 -14.36 -5.52
C VAL A 9 3.53 -14.20 -4.00
N PHE A 10 4.33 -13.25 -3.53
CA PHE A 10 4.57 -13.01 -2.11
C PHE A 10 4.04 -11.64 -1.69
N ASN A 11 3.60 -11.55 -0.45
CA ASN A 11 3.12 -10.30 0.13
C ASN A 11 4.24 -9.29 0.45
N CYS A 12 5.51 -9.73 0.44
CA CYS A 12 6.69 -8.92 0.75
C CYS A 12 6.57 -8.08 2.04
N GLY A 13 5.91 -8.61 3.07
CA GLY A 13 5.71 -7.92 4.34
C GLY A 13 4.45 -7.05 4.43
N ILE A 14 3.66 -6.94 3.36
CA ILE A 14 2.39 -6.19 3.33
C ILE A 14 1.21 -7.17 3.27
N GLY A 15 0.64 -7.50 4.44
CA GLY A 15 -0.50 -8.42 4.54
C GLY A 15 -1.85 -7.80 4.16
N MET A 16 -1.98 -6.48 4.25
CA MET A 16 -3.19 -5.73 3.96
C MET A 16 -2.88 -4.34 3.42
N VAL A 17 -3.73 -3.83 2.54
CA VAL A 17 -3.70 -2.44 2.06
C VAL A 17 -5.05 -1.79 2.33
N ALA A 18 -5.03 -0.64 3.01
CA ALA A 18 -6.21 0.20 3.23
C ALA A 18 -6.03 1.54 2.52
N VAL A 19 -7.07 2.01 1.84
CA VAL A 19 -7.09 3.30 1.16
C VAL A 19 -7.95 4.26 1.98
N VAL A 20 -7.37 5.40 2.35
CA VAL A 20 -8.05 6.44 3.12
C VAL A 20 -7.88 7.81 2.46
N ALA A 21 -8.76 8.75 2.81
CA ALA A 21 -8.57 10.15 2.45
C ALA A 21 -7.25 10.68 3.02
N ARG A 22 -6.63 11.65 2.33
CA ARG A 22 -5.28 12.14 2.68
C ARG A 22 -5.26 12.74 4.10
N GLU A 23 -6.31 13.45 4.45
CA GLU A 23 -6.55 14.07 5.75
C GLU A 23 -6.76 13.04 6.87
N SER A 24 -7.18 11.82 6.55
CA SER A 24 -7.45 10.76 7.53
C SER A 24 -6.24 9.86 7.82
N VAL A 25 -5.10 10.05 7.13
CA VAL A 25 -3.92 9.18 7.24
C VAL A 25 -3.45 9.02 8.68
N GLN A 26 -3.32 10.13 9.44
CA GLN A 26 -2.82 10.08 10.81
C GLN A 26 -3.80 9.36 11.75
N GLN A 27 -5.10 9.62 11.59
CA GLN A 27 -6.13 8.93 12.36
C GLN A 27 -6.12 7.43 12.07
N ALA A 28 -6.01 7.03 10.81
CA ALA A 28 -5.98 5.63 10.41
C ALA A 28 -4.75 4.89 10.98
N LEU A 29 -3.57 5.52 10.92
CA LEU A 29 -2.36 4.96 11.53
C LEU A 29 -2.53 4.79 13.04
N GLN A 30 -3.05 5.81 13.74
CA GLN A 30 -3.27 5.73 15.18
C GLN A 30 -4.19 4.57 15.55
N VAL A 31 -5.34 4.43 14.87
CA VAL A 31 -6.28 3.33 15.13
C VAL A 31 -5.63 1.96 14.93
N LEU A 32 -4.81 1.81 13.89
CA LEU A 32 -4.12 0.53 13.62
C LEU A 32 -3.01 0.25 14.65
N HIS A 33 -2.23 1.26 15.03
CA HIS A 33 -1.20 1.13 16.06
C HIS A 33 -1.80 0.82 17.43
N ASP A 34 -2.91 1.46 17.79
CA ASP A 34 -3.65 1.18 19.04
C ASP A 34 -4.21 -0.25 19.06
N ALA A 35 -4.52 -0.82 17.90
CA ALA A 35 -4.92 -2.21 17.74
C ALA A 35 -3.73 -3.20 17.74
N GLY A 36 -2.49 -2.71 17.82
CA GLY A 36 -1.27 -3.53 17.81
C GLY A 36 -0.76 -3.89 16.41
N GLU A 37 -1.32 -3.29 15.36
CA GLU A 37 -0.93 -3.56 13.97
C GLU A 37 0.21 -2.62 13.53
N PRO A 38 1.29 -3.12 12.88
CA PRO A 38 2.43 -2.31 12.45
C PRO A 38 2.15 -1.56 11.12
N ALA A 39 1.13 -0.71 11.10
CA ALA A 39 0.71 -0.01 9.89
C ALA A 39 1.66 1.13 9.47
N MET A 40 1.82 1.32 8.16
CA MET A 40 2.64 2.40 7.58
C MET A 40 2.04 2.91 6.26
N VAL A 41 2.42 4.13 5.87
CA VAL A 41 2.05 4.69 4.55
C VAL A 41 2.98 4.12 3.49
N ILE A 42 2.43 3.40 2.52
CA ILE A 42 3.19 2.72 1.46
C ILE A 42 3.03 3.35 0.07
N GLY A 43 2.23 4.41 -0.08
CA GLY A 43 2.04 5.05 -1.38
C GLY A 43 0.88 6.03 -1.45
N SER A 44 0.43 6.30 -2.68
CA SER A 44 -0.71 7.18 -2.97
C SER A 44 -1.43 6.72 -4.24
N ILE A 45 -2.70 7.11 -4.37
CA ILE A 45 -3.48 6.87 -5.59
C ILE A 45 -3.38 8.09 -6.50
N LYS A 46 -3.14 7.83 -7.78
CA LYS A 46 -3.11 8.85 -8.84
C LYS A 46 -4.00 8.43 -10.01
N PRO A 47 -4.49 9.38 -10.83
CA PRO A 47 -5.10 9.04 -12.11
C PRO A 47 -4.14 8.19 -12.94
N ARG A 48 -4.65 7.12 -13.55
CA ARG A 48 -3.88 6.20 -14.38
C ARG A 48 -3.89 6.67 -15.82
N SER A 49 -2.72 6.75 -16.45
CA SER A 49 -2.62 7.03 -17.89
C SER A 49 -2.91 5.78 -18.74
N GLU A 50 -3.23 5.96 -20.02
CA GLU A 50 -3.41 4.84 -20.93
C GLU A 50 -2.11 4.04 -21.06
N GLY A 51 -2.19 2.71 -20.95
CA GLY A 51 -1.04 1.81 -20.97
C GLY A 51 -0.21 1.75 -19.68
N GLU A 52 -0.52 2.57 -18.66
CA GLU A 52 0.17 2.52 -17.37
C GLU A 52 -0.29 1.30 -16.54
N ALA A 53 0.65 0.68 -15.82
CA ALA A 53 0.33 -0.42 -14.92
C ALA A 53 -0.67 0.03 -13.83
N PRO A 54 -1.61 -0.84 -13.41
CA PRO A 54 -2.57 -0.50 -12.36
C PRO A 54 -1.92 -0.25 -10.99
N THR A 55 -0.77 -0.87 -10.74
CA THR A 55 0.03 -0.72 -9.52
C THR A 55 1.50 -0.68 -9.91
N VAL A 56 2.24 0.26 -9.33
CA VAL A 56 3.69 0.38 -9.49
C VAL A 56 4.32 0.22 -8.12
N VAL A 57 5.28 -0.70 -8.01
CA VAL A 57 6.10 -0.91 -6.81
C VAL A 57 7.51 -0.39 -7.15
N VAL A 58 8.05 0.48 -6.29
CA VAL A 58 9.36 1.15 -6.47
C VAL A 58 10.29 0.74 -5.35
#